data_AF-A0A1R4HFJ6-F1
#
_entry.id   AF-A0A1R4HFJ6-F1
#
_cell.length_a   1.000
_cell.length_b   1.000
_cell.length_c   1.000
_cell.angle_alpha   90.00
_cell.angle_beta   90.00
_cell.angle_gamma   90.00
#
_symmetry.space_group_name_H-M   'P 1'
#
loop_
_entity.id
_entity.type
_entity.pdbx_description
1 polymer ?
#
loop_
_entity_poly.entity_id
_entity_poly.type
_entity_poly.pdbx_seq_one_letter_code
_entity_poly.pdbx_strand_id
1 'polypeptide(L)'
;MTSVAIDTYALVTKLKEAGIPEQQAAAQIEAITKAIDTAMEQSRHEHDLDNLVTNKNLDARIRETELKIELVKSELKRDIAETKAELIRWVVAVGLLQITLISGLIFRLADKI
;
A
#
# COMPACT_ATOMS: atom_id res chain seq x y z
N MET A 1 1.83 -9.54 -25.58
CA MET A 1 0.78 -9.16 -26.55
C MET A 1 0.66 -10.26 -27.58
N THR A 2 -0.13 -11.29 -27.33
CA THR A 2 -0.37 -12.36 -28.30
C THR A 2 -1.68 -12.01 -29.02
N SER A 3 -1.55 -11.30 -30.15
CA SER A 3 -2.67 -11.14 -31.08
C SER A 3 -2.94 -12.51 -31.70
N VAL A 4 -4.14 -13.04 -31.47
CA VAL A 4 -4.64 -14.18 -32.24
C VAL A 4 -4.99 -13.60 -33.60
N ALA A 5 -4.09 -13.73 -34.57
CA ALA A 5 -4.38 -13.35 -35.94
C ALA A 5 -5.40 -14.34 -36.51
N ILE A 6 -6.68 -13.95 -36.52
CA ILE A 6 -7.73 -14.73 -37.17
C ILE A 6 -7.51 -14.60 -38.67
N ASP A 7 -7.12 -15.68 -39.32
CA ASP A 7 -7.00 -15.73 -40.77
C ASP A 7 -8.39 -15.89 -41.40
N THR A 8 -9.03 -14.74 -41.61
CA THR A 8 -10.35 -14.59 -42.23
C THR A 8 -10.41 -15.27 -43.59
N TYR A 9 -9.31 -15.24 -44.36
CA TYR A 9 -9.23 -15.77 -45.71
C TYR A 9 -9.17 -17.30 -45.73
N ALA A 10 -8.39 -17.91 -44.84
CA ALA A 10 -8.34 -19.36 -44.68
C ALA A 10 -9.71 -19.93 -44.23
N LEU A 11 -10.43 -19.20 -43.37
CA LEU A 11 -11.76 -19.59 -42.90
C LEU A 11 -12.82 -19.50 -44.00
N VAL A 12 -12.85 -18.42 -44.79
CA VAL A 12 -13.78 -18.28 -45.92
C VAL A 12 -13.52 -19.35 -46.98
N THR A 13 -12.25 -19.65 -47.27
CA THR A 13 -11.87 -20.71 -48.22
C THR A 13 -12.40 -22.07 -47.79
N LYS A 14 -12.23 -22.44 -46.51
CA LYS A 14 -12.77 -23.69 -45.96
C LYS A 14 -14.29 -23.80 -46.02
N LEU A 15 -15.00 -22.69 -45.76
CA LEU A 15 -16.46 -22.67 -45.86
C LEU A 15 -16.91 -22.84 -47.32
N LYS A 16 -16.15 -22.27 -48.28
CA LYS A 16 -16.40 -22.46 -49.70
C LYS A 16 -16.17 -23.91 -50.16
N GLU A 17 -15.09 -24.52 -49.68
CA GLU A 17 -14.80 -25.96 -49.90
C GLU A 17 -15.88 -26.87 -49.30
N ALA A 18 -16.52 -26.44 -48.20
CA ALA A 18 -17.65 -27.11 -47.58
C ALA A 18 -19.00 -26.89 -48.30
N GLY A 19 -19.00 -26.16 -49.43
CA GLY A 19 -20.19 -25.92 -50.26
C GLY A 19 -21.02 -24.70 -49.85
N ILE A 20 -20.51 -23.84 -48.95
CA ILE A 20 -21.17 -22.58 -48.59
C ILE A 20 -20.87 -21.52 -49.66
N PRO A 21 -21.89 -20.78 -50.15
CA PRO A 21 -21.68 -19.67 -51.07
C PRO A 21 -20.70 -18.64 -50.52
N GLU A 22 -19.77 -18.17 -51.34
CA GLU A 22 -18.68 -17.27 -50.94
C GLU A 22 -19.15 -16.01 -50.22
N GLN A 23 -20.28 -15.45 -50.67
CA GLN A 23 -20.89 -14.26 -50.07
C GLN A 23 -21.42 -14.53 -48.65
N GLN A 24 -21.90 -15.74 -48.39
CA GLN A 24 -22.43 -16.16 -47.09
C GLN A 24 -21.30 -16.57 -46.13
N ALA A 25 -20.25 -17.19 -46.67
CA ALA A 25 -19.02 -17.50 -45.93
C ALA A 25 -18.32 -16.22 -45.44
N ALA A 26 -18.17 -15.22 -46.32
CA ALA A 26 -17.59 -13.93 -45.95
C ALA A 26 -18.40 -13.22 -44.86
N ALA A 27 -19.74 -13.18 -45.00
CA ALA A 27 -20.62 -12.55 -44.01
C ALA A 27 -20.57 -13.25 -42.64
N GLN A 28 -20.51 -14.59 -42.60
CA GLN A 28 -20.41 -15.33 -41.33
C GLN A 28 -19.07 -15.07 -40.64
N ILE A 29 -17.96 -15.12 -41.37
CA ILE A 29 -16.64 -14.90 -40.77
C ILE A 29 -16.47 -13.44 -40.33
N GLU A 30 -17.01 -12.47 -41.06
CA GLU A 30 -17.01 -11.07 -40.64
C GLU A 30 -17.79 -10.88 -39.33
N ALA A 31 -18.98 -11.49 -39.21
CA ALA A 31 -19.78 -11.43 -37.98
C ALA A 31 -19.06 -12.10 -36.79
N ILE A 32 -18.41 -13.25 -37.01
CA ILE A 32 -17.63 -13.95 -35.98
C ILE A 32 -16.43 -13.12 -35.55
N THR A 33 -15.72 -12.50 -36.49
CA THR A 33 -14.55 -11.65 -36.18
C THR A 33 -14.98 -10.46 -35.34
N LYS A 34 -16.06 -9.77 -35.73
CA LYS A 34 -16.63 -8.65 -34.96
C LYS A 34 -17.08 -9.07 -33.56
N ALA A 35 -17.69 -10.25 -33.43
CA ALA A 35 -18.13 -10.77 -32.13
C ALA A 35 -16.93 -11.09 -31.21
N ILE A 36 -15.86 -11.65 -31.77
CA ILE A 36 -14.62 -11.94 -31.03
C ILE A 36 -13.91 -10.65 -30.62
N ASP A 37 -13.79 -9.67 -31.51
CA ASP A 37 -13.20 -8.36 -31.19
C ASP A 37 -13.96 -7.66 -30.06
N THR A 38 -15.29 -7.64 -30.15
CA THR A 38 -16.15 -7.06 -29.11
C THR A 38 -16.00 -7.78 -27.77
N ALA A 39 -15.97 -9.12 -27.77
CA ALA A 39 -15.79 -9.91 -26.56
C ALA A 39 -14.40 -9.72 -25.93
N MET A 40 -13.34 -9.57 -26.76
CA MET A 40 -11.99 -9.28 -26.29
C MET A 40 -11.87 -7.87 -25.71
N GLU A 41 -12.52 -6.87 -26.31
CA GLU A 41 -12.56 -5.50 -25.77
C GLU A 41 -13.26 -5.45 -24.41
N GLN A 42 -14.38 -6.16 -24.24
CA GLN A 42 -15.10 -6.27 -22.97
C GLN A 42 -14.27 -6.99 -21.90
N SER A 43 -13.65 -8.11 -22.22
CA SER A 43 -12.79 -8.87 -21.28
C SER A 43 -11.56 -8.06 -20.85
N ARG A 44 -10.98 -7.26 -21.76
CA ARG A 44 -9.89 -6.34 -21.41
C ARG A 44 -10.33 -5.27 -20.42
N HIS A 45 -11.53 -4.71 -20.60
CA HIS A 45 -12.07 -3.73 -19.65
C HIS A 45 -12.32 -4.32 -18.26
N GLU A 46 -12.87 -5.53 -18.16
CA GLU A 46 -13.06 -6.22 -16.87
C GLU A 46 -11.73 -6.56 -16.18
N HIS A 47 -10.73 -7.02 -16.93
CA HIS A 47 -9.43 -7.35 -16.36
C HIS A 47 -8.65 -6.11 -15.87
N ASP A 48 -8.87 -4.94 -16.47
CA ASP A 48 -8.22 -3.69 -16.03
C ASP A 48 -8.81 -3.20 -14.69
N LEU A 49 -10.11 -3.41 -14.48
CA LEU A 49 -10.80 -3.13 -13.20
C LEU A 49 -10.28 -4.05 -12.06
N ASP A 50 -9.99 -5.31 -12.35
CA ASP A 50 -9.47 -6.27 -11.36
C ASP A 50 -8.03 -5.94 -10.92
N ASN A 51 -7.27 -5.22 -11.76
CA ASN A 51 -5.91 -4.78 -11.49
C ASN A 51 -5.84 -3.48 -10.65
N LEU A 52 -6.82 -2.58 -10.80
CA LEU A 52 -6.88 -1.32 -10.05
C LEU A 52 -7.18 -1.51 -8.55
N VAL A 53 -7.84 -2.60 -8.17
CA VAL A 53 -8.27 -2.87 -6.80
C VAL A 53 -8.13 -4.35 -6.47
N THR A 54 -7.02 -4.99 -6.81
CA THR A 54 -6.75 -6.31 -6.23
C THR A 54 -6.58 -6.08 -4.72
N ASN A 55 -7.63 -6.36 -3.93
CA ASN A 55 -7.71 -6.14 -2.47
C ASN A 55 -6.40 -6.48 -1.73
N LYS A 56 -5.66 -7.48 -2.20
CA LYS A 56 -4.31 -7.84 -1.76
C LYS A 56 -3.30 -6.68 -1.66
N ASN A 57 -3.32 -5.72 -2.59
CA ASN A 57 -2.43 -4.55 -2.54
C ASN A 57 -2.85 -3.60 -1.42
N LEU A 58 -4.16 -3.37 -1.26
CA LEU A 58 -4.68 -2.58 -0.15
C LEU A 58 -4.40 -3.25 1.19
N ASP A 59 -4.64 -4.55 1.34
CA ASP A 59 -4.30 -5.34 2.53
C ASP A 59 -2.80 -5.26 2.87
N ALA A 60 -1.93 -5.37 1.87
CA ALA A 60 -0.48 -5.25 2.08
C ALA A 60 -0.10 -3.85 2.58
N ARG A 61 -0.67 -2.80 2.01
CA ARG A 61 -0.42 -1.41 2.42
C ARG A 61 -1.02 -1.09 3.79
N ILE A 62 -2.20 -1.64 4.12
CA ILE A 62 -2.82 -1.53 5.44
C ILE A 62 -1.90 -2.17 6.48
N ARG A 63 -1.46 -3.42 6.24
CA ARG A 63 -0.56 -4.14 7.15
C ARG A 63 0.78 -3.44 7.32
N GLU A 64 1.35 -2.89 6.26
CA GLU A 64 2.58 -2.09 6.33
C GLU A 64 2.37 -0.83 7.20
N THR A 65 1.21 -0.18 7.05
CA THR A 65 0.87 1.02 7.82
C THR A 65 0.66 0.69 9.30
N GLU A 66 -0.03 -0.41 9.62
CA GLU A 66 -0.21 -0.89 10.99
C GLU A 66 1.14 -1.19 11.66
N LEU A 67 2.05 -1.87 10.96
CA LEU A 67 3.39 -2.15 11.47
C LEU A 67 4.20 -0.87 11.74
N LYS A 68 4.12 0.13 10.83
CA LYS A 68 4.77 1.44 11.04
C LYS A 68 4.17 2.16 12.25
N ILE A 69 2.85 2.11 12.43
CA ILE A 69 2.17 2.70 13.59
C ILE A 69 2.64 2.02 14.89
N GLU A 70 2.71 0.69 14.91
CA GLU A 70 3.18 -0.07 16.07
C GLU A 70 4.63 0.28 16.42
N LEU A 71 5.51 0.37 15.41
CA LEU A 71 6.91 0.73 15.57
C LEU A 71 7.06 2.15 16.15
N VAL A 72 6.44 3.14 15.51
CA VAL A 72 6.49 4.55 15.95
C VAL A 72 5.89 4.70 17.35
N LYS A 73 4.82 3.97 17.67
CA LYS A 73 4.22 3.96 19.01
C LYS A 73 5.17 3.38 20.06
N SER A 74 5.92 2.34 19.72
CA SER A 74 6.94 1.75 20.59
C SER A 74 8.12 2.71 20.81
N GLU A 75 8.63 3.30 19.75
CA GLU A 75 9.68 4.32 19.79
C GLU A 75 9.24 5.51 20.66
N LEU A 76 8.05 6.03 20.43
CA LEU A 76 7.52 7.15 21.21
C LEU A 76 7.37 6.80 22.70
N LYS A 77 6.91 5.59 23.03
CA LYS A 77 6.85 5.13 24.43
C LYS A 77 8.22 5.07 25.08
N ARG A 78 9.24 4.61 24.34
CA ARG A 78 10.62 4.55 24.81
C ARG A 78 11.17 5.95 25.03
N ASP A 79 11.00 6.86 24.08
CA ASP A 79 11.49 8.24 24.18
C ASP A 79 10.80 8.99 25.34
N ILE A 80 9.51 8.74 25.56
CA ILE A 80 8.79 9.27 26.73
C ILE A 80 9.39 8.71 28.04
N ALA A 81 9.72 7.42 28.10
CA ALA A 81 10.32 6.83 29.29
C ALA A 81 11.72 7.40 29.55
N GLU A 82 12.52 7.56 28.49
CA GLU A 82 13.88 8.12 28.56
C GLU A 82 13.86 9.57 29.03
N THR A 83 13.01 10.42 28.43
CA THR A 83 12.83 11.82 28.84
C THR A 83 12.29 11.96 30.26
N LYS A 84 11.35 11.09 30.69
CA LYS A 84 10.90 11.05 32.10
C LYS A 84 12.03 10.69 33.05
N ALA A 85 12.84 9.69 32.72
CA ALA A 85 13.97 9.27 33.55
C ALA A 85 15.03 10.37 33.65
N GLU A 86 15.34 11.02 32.52
CA GLU A 86 16.26 12.15 32.49
C GLU A 86 15.73 13.33 33.31
N LEU A 87 14.44 13.66 33.18
CA LEU A 87 13.82 14.72 33.96
C LEU A 87 13.89 14.42 35.46
N ILE A 88 13.56 13.20 35.88
CA ILE A 88 13.68 12.77 37.29
C ILE A 88 15.12 12.92 37.77
N ARG A 89 16.10 12.48 36.98
CA ARG A 89 17.52 12.60 37.31
C ARG A 89 17.93 14.06 37.52
N TRP A 90 17.55 14.96 36.63
CA TRP A 90 17.85 16.39 36.75
C TRP A 90 17.12 17.04 37.94
N VAL A 91 15.85 16.72 38.16
CA VAL A 91 15.07 17.23 39.30
C VAL A 91 15.70 16.80 40.62
N VAL A 92 16.11 15.53 40.75
CA VAL A 92 16.79 15.03 41.95
C VAL A 92 18.14 15.72 42.14
N ALA A 93 18.94 15.87 41.08
CA ALA A 93 20.23 16.55 41.15
C ALA A 93 20.10 18.02 41.61
N VAL A 94 19.15 18.77 41.04
CA VAL A 94 18.88 20.16 41.43
C VAL A 94 18.33 20.24 42.85
N GLY A 95 17.42 19.33 43.23
CA GLY A 95 16.85 19.27 44.57
C GLY A 95 17.91 19.06 45.65
N LEU A 96 18.86 18.15 45.43
CA LEU A 96 19.97 17.91 46.37
C LEU A 96 20.89 19.13 46.50
N LEU A 97 21.18 19.82 45.38
CA LEU A 97 21.94 21.07 45.41
C LEU A 97 21.21 22.16 46.20
N GLN A 98 19.91 22.33 45.97
CA GLN A 98 19.09 23.29 46.72
C GLN A 98 19.07 23.00 48.21
N ILE A 99 18.87 21.73 48.61
CA ILE A 99 18.91 21.33 50.02
C ILE A 99 20.27 21.68 50.64
N THR A 100 21.37 21.35 49.95
CA THR A 100 22.73 21.64 50.42
C THR A 100 22.96 23.15 50.61
N LEU A 101 22.50 23.97 49.66
CA LEU A 101 22.60 25.44 49.74
C LEU A 101 21.79 26.00 50.91
N ILE A 102 20.55 25.54 51.09
CA ILE A 102 19.69 25.97 52.20
C ILE A 102 20.30 25.57 53.54
N SER A 103 20.77 24.32 53.68
CA SER A 103 21.44 23.84 54.89
C SER A 103 22.68 24.67 55.21
N GLY A 104 23.52 24.98 54.22
CA GLY A 104 24.69 25.83 54.39
C GLY A 104 24.35 27.26 54.82
N LEU A 105 23.29 27.84 54.26
CA LEU A 105 22.77 29.15 54.65
C LEU A 105 22.28 29.16 56.10
N ILE A 106 21.51 28.15 56.50
CA ILE A 106 21.01 28.02 57.89
C ILE A 106 22.20 27.91 58.86
N PHE A 107 23.20 27.08 58.55
CA PHE A 107 24.38 26.90 59.40
C PHE A 107 25.16 28.21 59.56
N ARG A 108 25.35 28.95 58.47
CA ARG A 108 26.02 30.26 58.48
C ARG A 108 25.24 31.33 59.24
N LEU A 109 23.91 31.31 59.20
CA LEU A 109 23.09 32.22 60.00
C LEU A 109 23.14 31.86 61.49
N ALA A 110 23.10 30.57 61.83
CA ALA A 110 23.16 30.09 63.21
C ALA A 110 24.51 30.42 63.88
N ASP A 111 25.61 30.39 63.14
CA ASP A 111 26.95 30.78 63.63
C ASP A 111 27.05 32.29 63.97
N LYS A 112 26.11 33.10 63.45
CA LYS A 112 26.11 34.56 63.57
C LYS A 112 25.19 35.11 64.67
N ILE A 113 24.40 34.24 65.32
CA ILE A 113 23.47 34.55 66.42
C ILE A 113 24.12 34.09 67.73
#